data_AF-A0A8T7E2J8-F1
#
_entry.id   AF-A0A8T7E2J8-F1
#
_cell.length_a   1.000
_cell.length_b   1.000
_cell.length_c   1.000
_cell.angle_alpha   90.00
_cell.angle_beta   90.00
_cell.angle_gamma   90.00
#
_symmetry.space_group_name_H-M   'P 1'
#
loop_
_entity.id
_entity.type
_entity.pdbx_description
1 polymer ?
#
loop_
_entity_poly.entity_id
_entity_poly.type
_entity_poly.pdbx_seq_one_letter_code
_entity_poly.pdbx_strand_id
1 'polypeptide(L)'
;MKIAEFTRVAGVIPIRRTLAAGALALSLSAPPVAADQFDDMSRMVGLMGGFFDLMEAMYDAASNPEHAALIQMNSLEDLYKGRGEHAAVIPVYREILQASRNPTVRRIAYLRLADALKETGHPEEAIKVLRESLKESVASTNTMTEGP
;
A
#
# COMPACT_ATOMS: atom_id res chain seq x y z
N MET A 1 -39.68 -13.67 -78.66
CA MET A 1 -39.20 -14.74 -79.59
C MET A 1 -37.94 -14.22 -80.27
N LYS A 2 -36.88 -15.03 -80.26
CA LYS A 2 -35.57 -14.90 -80.93
C LYS A 2 -34.52 -13.91 -80.37
N ILE A 3 -33.57 -14.56 -79.70
CA ILE A 3 -32.18 -14.25 -79.36
C ILE A 3 -31.27 -14.40 -80.60
N ALA A 4 -30.01 -13.95 -80.46
CA ALA A 4 -28.82 -14.17 -81.32
C ALA A 4 -28.71 -13.25 -82.58
N GLU A 5 -27.57 -12.72 -83.01
CA GLU A 5 -26.14 -12.93 -82.71
C GLU A 5 -25.38 -11.68 -83.23
N PHE A 6 -24.48 -11.06 -82.47
CA PHE A 6 -23.03 -11.31 -82.46
C PHE A 6 -22.32 -11.02 -83.78
N THR A 7 -21.71 -9.84 -83.91
CA THR A 7 -20.43 -9.73 -84.62
C THR A 7 -19.54 -8.71 -83.93
N ARG A 8 -18.40 -9.23 -83.49
CA ARG A 8 -17.37 -8.61 -82.66
C ARG A 8 -16.36 -7.84 -83.52
N VAL A 9 -15.85 -6.76 -82.92
CA VAL A 9 -14.43 -6.38 -82.82
C VAL A 9 -13.71 -5.95 -84.10
N ALA A 10 -13.32 -4.68 -84.14
CA ALA A 10 -11.92 -4.27 -84.21
C ALA A 10 -11.84 -2.74 -84.12
N GLY A 11 -11.39 -2.23 -82.98
CA GLY A 11 -11.20 -0.80 -82.75
C GLY A 11 -10.49 -0.60 -81.43
N VAL A 12 -9.19 -0.90 -81.44
CA VAL A 12 -8.28 -0.70 -80.31
C VAL A 12 -8.21 0.80 -80.03
N ILE A 13 -8.94 1.26 -79.02
CA ILE A 13 -8.86 2.63 -78.51
C ILE A 13 -7.67 2.68 -77.55
N PRO A 14 -6.61 3.48 -77.81
CA PRO A 14 -5.51 3.60 -76.88
C PRO A 14 -5.97 4.35 -75.63
N ILE A 15 -5.97 3.64 -74.50
CA ILE A 15 -6.23 4.17 -73.17
C ILE A 15 -5.16 5.21 -72.84
N ARG A 16 -5.48 6.50 -72.96
CA ARG A 16 -4.70 7.58 -72.36
C ARG A 16 -4.83 7.45 -70.84
N ARG A 17 -3.81 6.86 -70.21
CA ARG A 17 -3.57 6.92 -68.76
C ARG A 17 -3.31 8.37 -68.35
N THR A 18 -4.36 9.11 -68.02
CA THR A 18 -4.23 10.32 -67.20
C THR A 18 -4.09 9.87 -65.75
N LEU A 19 -2.86 9.88 -65.24
CA LEU A 19 -2.55 9.84 -63.82
C LEU A 19 -3.13 11.11 -63.17
N ALA A 20 -4.31 10.99 -62.58
CA ALA A 20 -4.77 11.98 -61.61
C ALA A 20 -3.99 11.72 -60.30
N ALA A 21 -2.89 12.46 -60.11
CA ALA A 21 -2.22 12.58 -58.83
C ALA A 21 -3.08 13.45 -57.90
N GLY A 22 -4.20 12.90 -57.44
CA GLY A 22 -4.97 13.44 -56.34
C GLY A 22 -4.42 12.89 -55.03
N ALA A 23 -3.33 13.46 -54.54
CA ALA A 23 -2.89 13.21 -53.16
C ALA A 23 -3.86 13.93 -52.23
N LEU A 24 -4.94 13.24 -51.84
CA LEU A 24 -5.69 13.59 -50.64
C LEU A 24 -4.75 13.31 -49.45
N ALA A 25 -4.02 14.33 -49.03
CA ALA A 25 -3.40 14.33 -47.71
C ALA A 25 -4.53 14.43 -46.68
N LEU A 26 -5.03 13.28 -46.23
CA LEU A 26 -5.66 13.19 -44.92
C LEU A 26 -4.56 13.52 -43.91
N SER A 27 -4.42 14.80 -43.57
CA SER A 27 -3.76 15.18 -42.35
C SER A 27 -4.58 14.56 -41.22
N LEU A 28 -4.08 13.46 -40.67
CA LEU A 28 -4.46 13.05 -39.33
C LEU A 28 -3.93 14.18 -38.43
N SER A 29 -4.73 15.22 -38.25
CA SER A 29 -4.56 16.19 -37.16
C SER A 29 -4.86 15.43 -35.87
N ALA A 30 -3.96 14.56 -35.45
CA ALA A 30 -3.80 14.32 -34.03
C ALA A 30 -3.50 15.71 -33.45
N PRO A 31 -4.31 16.22 -32.51
CA PRO A 31 -3.94 17.46 -31.83
C PRO A 31 -2.51 17.24 -31.31
N PRO A 32 -1.59 18.22 -31.46
CA PRO A 32 -0.29 18.10 -30.83
C PRO A 32 -0.59 17.88 -29.36
N VAL A 33 -0.22 16.71 -28.84
CA VAL A 33 -0.31 16.46 -27.41
C VAL A 33 0.57 17.53 -26.79
N ALA A 34 -0.07 18.55 -26.24
CA ALA A 34 0.63 19.70 -25.69
C ALA A 34 1.53 19.19 -24.57
N ALA A 35 2.73 19.75 -24.44
CA ALA A 35 3.66 19.40 -23.38
C ALA A 35 2.99 19.43 -21.99
N ASP A 36 2.05 20.37 -21.79
CA ASP A 36 1.23 20.51 -20.59
C ASP A 36 0.38 19.26 -20.28
N GLN A 37 -0.13 18.57 -21.32
CA GLN A 37 -0.96 17.37 -21.15
C GLN A 37 -0.13 16.14 -20.76
N PHE A 38 1.14 16.09 -21.17
CA PHE A 38 2.10 15.09 -20.68
C PHE A 38 2.50 15.35 -19.23
N ASP A 39 2.73 16.61 -18.86
CA ASP A 39 3.06 17.00 -17.49
C ASP A 39 1.93 16.65 -16.51
N ASP A 40 0.68 16.89 -16.88
CA ASP A 40 -0.48 16.53 -16.06
C ASP A 40 -0.66 15.00 -15.94
N MET A 41 -0.42 14.24 -17.02
CA MET A 41 -0.41 12.77 -16.96
C MET A 41 0.72 12.25 -16.09
N SER A 42 1.93 12.80 -16.20
CA SER A 42 3.08 12.41 -15.37
C SER A 42 2.85 12.71 -13.89
N ARG A 43 2.22 13.84 -13.56
CA ARG A 43 1.80 14.16 -12.18
C ARG A 43 0.76 13.18 -11.66
N MET A 44 -0.25 12.86 -12.47
CA MET A 44 -1.28 11.90 -12.06
C MET A 44 -0.73 10.49 -11.88
N VAL A 45 0.15 10.03 -12.77
CA VAL A 45 0.84 8.74 -12.63
C VAL A 45 1.76 8.73 -11.41
N GLY A 46 2.47 9.83 -11.13
CA GLY A 46 3.29 9.95 -9.92
C GLY A 46 2.47 9.91 -8.63
N LEU A 47 1.30 10.55 -8.63
CA LEU A 47 0.37 10.54 -7.48
C LEU A 47 -0.27 9.17 -7.28
N MET A 48 -0.63 8.48 -8.36
CA MET A 48 -1.10 7.09 -8.31
C MET A 48 0.01 6.15 -7.83
N GLY A 49 1.24 6.29 -8.31
CA GLY A 49 2.40 5.53 -7.84
C GLY A 49 2.61 5.69 -6.34
N GLY A 50 2.68 6.94 -5.85
CA GLY A 50 2.82 7.20 -4.41
C GLY A 50 1.64 6.69 -3.56
N PHE A 51 0.42 6.69 -4.10
CA PHE A 51 -0.73 6.09 -3.44
C PHE A 51 -0.62 4.56 -3.35
N PHE A 52 -0.19 3.89 -4.42
CA PHE A 52 0.02 2.44 -4.41
C PHE A 52 1.15 2.04 -3.46
N ASP A 53 2.26 2.78 -3.45
CA ASP A 53 3.36 2.55 -2.50
C ASP A 53 2.90 2.70 -1.05
N LEU A 54 2.07 3.71 -0.75
CA LEU A 54 1.48 3.89 0.58
C LEU A 54 0.56 2.72 0.94
N MET A 55 -0.31 2.30 0.02
CA MET A 55 -1.23 1.19 0.23
C MET A 55 -0.50 -0.14 0.42
N GLU A 56 0.58 -0.37 -0.34
CA GLU A 56 1.45 -1.54 -0.19
C GLU A 56 2.16 -1.51 1.16
N ALA A 57 2.72 -0.37 1.58
CA ALA A 57 3.33 -0.22 2.90
C ALA A 57 2.32 -0.44 4.05
N MET A 58 1.08 0.05 3.90
CA MET A 58 0.01 -0.20 4.87
C MET A 58 -0.43 -1.67 4.89
N TYR A 59 -0.52 -2.30 3.72
CA TYR A 59 -0.84 -3.72 3.60
C TYR A 59 0.26 -4.59 4.20
N ASP A 60 1.53 -4.31 3.90
CA ASP A 60 2.69 -5.02 4.46
C ASP A 60 2.75 -4.84 5.98
N ALA A 61 2.54 -3.61 6.47
CA ALA A 61 2.42 -3.33 7.91
C ALA A 61 1.22 -4.06 8.56
N ALA A 62 0.10 -4.22 7.87
CA ALA A 62 -1.03 -4.99 8.39
C ALA A 62 -0.79 -6.51 8.30
N SER A 63 0.02 -6.96 7.34
CA SER A 63 0.34 -8.36 7.14
C SER A 63 1.33 -8.89 8.18
N ASN A 64 2.14 -8.02 8.77
CA ASN A 64 2.97 -8.34 9.91
C ASN A 64 2.15 -8.26 11.22
N PRO A 65 1.90 -9.38 11.92
CA PRO A 65 1.09 -9.40 13.13
C PRO A 65 1.64 -8.50 14.26
N GLU A 66 2.95 -8.26 14.31
CA GLU A 66 3.58 -7.41 15.32
C GLU A 66 3.28 -5.93 15.05
N HIS A 67 3.33 -5.51 13.79
CA HIS A 67 2.97 -4.17 13.36
C HIS A 67 1.47 -3.92 13.53
N ALA A 68 0.63 -4.89 13.15
CA ALA A 68 -0.81 -4.81 13.38
C ALA A 68 -1.13 -4.65 14.88
N ALA A 69 -0.46 -5.41 15.76
CA ALA A 69 -0.62 -5.27 17.20
C ALA A 69 -0.21 -3.87 17.70
N LEU A 70 0.91 -3.32 17.21
CA LEU A 70 1.35 -1.96 17.56
C LEU A 70 0.33 -0.89 17.15
N ILE A 71 -0.22 -0.97 15.94
CA ILE A 71 -1.26 -0.05 15.45
C ILE A 71 -2.51 -0.12 16.34
N GLN A 72 -2.94 -1.33 16.69
CA GLN A 72 -4.11 -1.55 17.55
C GLN A 72 -3.87 -1.02 18.97
N MET A 73 -2.69 -1.23 19.55
CA MET A 73 -2.32 -0.69 20.86
C MET A 73 -2.35 0.84 20.86
N ASN A 74 -1.76 1.49 19.85
CA ASN A 74 -1.82 2.96 19.72
C ASN A 74 -3.27 3.46 19.63
N SER A 75 -4.08 2.81 18.79
CA SER A 75 -5.49 3.19 18.61
C SER A 75 -6.27 3.05 19.93
N LEU A 76 -6.01 2.01 20.71
CA LEU A 76 -6.62 1.78 22.01
C LEU A 76 -6.24 2.88 23.02
N GLU A 77 -4.95 3.24 23.08
CA GLU A 77 -4.48 4.34 23.94
C GLU A 77 -5.16 5.65 23.58
N ASP A 78 -5.25 5.99 22.29
CA ASP A 78 -5.88 7.23 21.84
C ASP A 78 -7.36 7.28 22.23
N LEU A 79 -8.07 6.15 22.14
CA LEU A 79 -9.46 6.04 22.58
C LEU A 79 -9.61 6.24 24.10
N TYR A 80 -8.75 5.62 24.91
CA TYR A 80 -8.79 5.81 26.37
C TYR A 80 -8.39 7.23 26.78
N LYS A 81 -7.37 7.80 26.13
CA LYS A 81 -6.95 9.21 26.32
C LYS A 81 -8.09 10.16 25.97
N GLY A 82 -8.78 9.94 24.86
CA GLY A 82 -9.93 10.75 24.43
C GLY A 82 -11.12 10.70 25.41
N ARG A 83 -11.24 9.63 26.21
CA ARG A 83 -12.25 9.49 27.27
C ARG A 83 -11.78 10.00 28.64
N GLY A 84 -10.52 10.38 28.78
CA GLY A 84 -9.90 10.69 30.08
C GLY A 84 -9.65 9.47 30.96
N GLU A 85 -9.80 8.26 30.42
CA GLU A 85 -9.72 6.98 31.12
C GLU A 85 -8.32 6.36 30.99
N HIS A 86 -7.27 7.15 31.19
CA HIS A 86 -5.88 6.71 30.98
C HIS A 86 -5.52 5.42 31.74
N ALA A 87 -6.05 5.24 32.95
CA ALA A 87 -5.80 4.06 33.77
C ALA A 87 -6.46 2.77 33.24
N ALA A 88 -7.49 2.87 32.39
CA ALA A 88 -8.21 1.71 31.90
C ALA A 88 -7.40 0.87 30.88
N VAL A 89 -6.30 1.41 30.34
CA VAL A 89 -5.40 0.66 29.46
C VAL A 89 -4.52 -0.36 30.21
N ILE A 90 -4.29 -0.14 31.52
CA ILE A 90 -3.45 -0.99 32.37
C ILE A 90 -3.89 -2.47 32.34
N PRO A 91 -5.16 -2.82 32.63
CA PRO A 91 -5.62 -4.20 32.57
C PRO A 91 -5.48 -4.80 31.17
N VAL A 92 -5.70 -4.01 30.11
CA VAL A 92 -5.55 -4.49 28.72
C VAL A 92 -4.11 -4.92 28.42
N TYR A 93 -3.12 -4.14 28.83
CA TYR A 93 -1.73 -4.54 28.63
C TYR A 93 -1.32 -5.76 29.46
N ARG A 94 -1.89 -5.94 30.66
CA ARG A 94 -1.68 -7.16 31.44
C ARG A 94 -2.28 -8.39 30.72
N GLU A 95 -3.46 -8.27 30.13
CA GLU A 95 -4.07 -9.34 29.34
C GLU A 95 -3.22 -9.71 28.12
N ILE A 96 -2.70 -8.72 27.39
CA ILE A 96 -1.79 -8.96 26.26
C ILE A 96 -0.52 -9.70 26.71
N LEU A 97 0.05 -9.32 27.85
CA LEU A 97 1.19 -10.01 28.45
C LEU A 97 0.86 -11.42 28.96
N GLN A 98 -0.40 -11.76 29.21
CA GLN A 98 -0.79 -13.12 29.56
C GLN A 98 -1.04 -13.97 28.31
N ALA A 99 -1.63 -13.38 27.26
CA ALA A 99 -2.04 -14.10 26.06
C ALA A 99 -0.92 -14.26 25.03
N SER A 100 -0.03 -13.27 24.90
CA SER A 100 0.99 -13.26 23.86
C SER A 100 2.26 -14.01 24.29
N ARG A 101 2.79 -14.83 23.37
CA ARG A 101 4.13 -15.45 23.46
C ARG A 101 5.14 -14.80 22.52
N ASN A 102 4.71 -13.85 21.70
CA ASN A 102 5.59 -13.17 20.75
C ASN A 102 6.49 -12.17 21.51
N PRO A 103 7.83 -12.32 21.47
CA PRO A 103 8.73 -11.46 22.24
C PRO A 103 8.62 -9.97 21.91
N THR A 104 8.40 -9.62 20.64
CA THR A 104 8.24 -8.22 20.21
C THR A 104 6.97 -7.60 20.79
N VAL A 105 5.83 -8.27 20.62
CA VAL A 105 4.53 -7.80 21.15
C VAL A 105 4.58 -7.66 22.66
N ARG A 106 5.17 -8.63 23.35
CA ARG A 106 5.34 -8.59 24.81
C ARG A 106 6.22 -7.42 25.24
N ARG A 107 7.35 -7.19 24.56
CA ARG A 107 8.24 -6.05 24.84
C ARG A 107 7.51 -4.72 24.70
N ILE A 108 6.73 -4.54 23.64
CA ILE A 108 5.92 -3.35 23.44
C ILE A 108 4.89 -3.21 24.57
N ALA A 109 4.16 -4.27 24.89
CA ALA A 109 3.16 -4.26 25.97
C ALA A 109 3.76 -3.92 27.35
N TYR A 110 4.96 -4.43 27.67
CA TYR A 110 5.68 -4.06 28.90
C TYR A 110 5.97 -2.56 28.97
N LEU A 111 6.47 -1.97 27.87
CA LEU A 111 6.78 -0.54 27.82
C LEU A 111 5.53 0.31 28.01
N ARG A 112 4.45 -0.02 27.27
CA ARG A 112 3.19 0.73 27.37
C ARG A 112 2.52 0.59 28.73
N LEU A 113 2.57 -0.60 29.33
CA LEU A 113 2.09 -0.81 30.70
C LEU A 113 2.86 0.03 31.71
N ALA A 114 4.20 0.06 31.59
CA ALA A 114 5.03 0.87 32.48
C ALA A 114 4.74 2.37 32.34
N ASP A 115 4.55 2.85 31.11
CA ASP A 115 4.17 4.25 30.87
C ASP A 115 2.80 4.58 31.44
N ALA A 116 1.78 3.74 31.23
CA ALA A 116 0.46 3.93 31.80
C ALA A 116 0.48 3.91 33.34
N LEU A 117 1.27 3.02 33.96
CA LEU A 117 1.45 2.99 35.41
C LEU A 117 2.13 4.25 35.93
N LYS A 118 3.19 4.72 35.25
CA LYS A 118 3.88 5.96 35.60
C LYS A 118 2.95 7.18 35.51
N GLU A 119 2.18 7.30 34.43
CA GLU A 119 1.26 8.43 34.20
C GLU A 119 0.10 8.45 35.21
N THR A 120 -0.29 7.29 35.74
CA THR A 120 -1.39 7.14 36.69
C THR A 120 -0.96 7.14 38.15
N GLY A 121 0.31 7.44 38.43
CA GLY A 121 0.82 7.58 39.81
C GLY A 121 1.32 6.29 40.46
N HIS A 122 1.64 5.26 39.67
CA HIS A 122 2.16 3.96 40.12
C HIS A 122 3.61 3.69 39.64
N PRO A 123 4.58 4.60 39.84
CA PRO A 123 5.92 4.45 39.25
C PRO A 123 6.70 3.24 39.78
N GLU A 124 6.48 2.82 41.01
CA GLU A 124 7.11 1.64 41.62
C GLU A 124 6.65 0.35 40.95
N GLU A 125 5.39 0.30 40.53
CA GLU A 125 4.87 -0.82 39.75
C GLU A 125 5.44 -0.79 38.33
N ALA A 126 5.52 0.39 37.70
CA ALA A 126 6.17 0.55 36.40
C ALA A 126 7.62 0.04 36.40
N ILE A 127 8.39 0.33 37.46
CA ILE A 127 9.75 -0.18 37.63
C ILE A 127 9.77 -1.72 37.69
N LYS A 128 8.83 -2.33 38.42
CA LYS A 128 8.74 -3.81 38.51
C LYS A 128 8.46 -4.43 37.13
N VAL A 129 7.51 -3.86 36.39
CA VAL A 129 7.15 -4.28 35.03
C VAL A 129 8.36 -4.21 34.09
N LEU A 130 9.13 -3.13 34.12
CA LEU A 130 10.34 -3.00 33.30
C LEU A 130 11.45 -3.98 33.71
N ARG A 131 11.63 -4.24 35.00
CA ARG A 131 12.58 -5.27 35.48
C ARG A 131 12.22 -6.65 34.99
N GLU A 132 10.93 -6.98 34.97
CA GLU A 132 10.43 -8.24 34.42
C GLU A 132 10.71 -8.34 32.92
N SER A 133 10.41 -7.29 32.15
CA SER A 133 10.72 -7.20 30.73
C SER A 133 12.21 -7.42 30.41
N LEU A 134 13.09 -6.82 31.21
CA LEU A 134 14.54 -7.00 31.07
C LEU A 134 14.98 -8.42 31.40
N LYS A 135 14.45 -9.01 32.48
CA LYS A 135 14.73 -10.40 32.85
C LYS A 135 14.32 -11.36 31.73
N GLU A 136 13.13 -11.16 31.17
CA GLU A 136 12.62 -11.96 30.07
C GLU A 136 13.50 -11.82 28.82
N SER A 137 13.85 -10.58 28.45
CA SER A 137 14.69 -10.31 27.28
C SER A 137 16.10 -10.93 27.39
N VAL A 138 16.73 -10.83 28.56
CA VAL A 138 18.05 -11.42 28.81
C VAL A 138 18.01 -12.95 28.85
N ALA A 139 16.92 -13.53 29.39
CA ALA A 139 16.73 -14.97 29.35
C ALA A 139 16.59 -15.49 27.91
N SER A 140 15.81 -14.80 27.07
CA SER A 140 15.65 -15.16 25.65
C SER A 140 16.97 -15.10 24.87
N THR A 141 17.85 -14.14 25.16
CA THR A 141 19.16 -14.06 24.49
C THR A 141 20.10 -15.20 24.89
N ASN A 142 20.09 -15.62 26.16
CA ASN A 142 20.95 -16.71 26.64
C ASN A 142 20.52 -18.08 26.08
N THR A 143 19.22 -18.30 25.92
CA THR A 143 18.71 -19.55 25.32
C THR A 143 18.99 -19.68 23.81
N MET A 144 19.28 -18.58 23.12
CA MET A 144 19.67 -18.60 21.71
C MET A 144 21.17 -18.88 21.50
N THR A 145 22.01 -18.58 22.49
CA THR A 145 23.47 -18.80 22.43
C THR A 145 23.90 -20.19 22.89
N GLU A 146 23.01 -20.96 23.54
CA GLU A 146 23.25 -22.33 24.00
C GLU A 146 22.53 -23.38 23.13
N GLY A 147 22.69 -23.31 21.81
CA GLY A 147 22.18 -24.33 20.88
C GLY A 147 23.09 -25.59 20.81
N PRO A 148 22.54 -26.77 20.46
CA PRO A 148 23.16 -28.10 20.61
C PRO A 148 24.39 -28.37 19.74
#